data_AF-A0A134BN86-F1
#
_entry.id   AF-A0A134BN86-F1
#
_cell.length_a   1.000
_cell.length_b   1.000
_cell.length_c   1.000
_cell.angle_alpha   90.00
_cell.angle_beta   90.00
_cell.angle_gamma   90.00
#
_symmetry.space_group_name_H-M   'P 1'
#
loop_
_entity.id
_entity.type
_entity.pdbx_description
1 polymer ?
#
loop_
_entity_poly.entity_id
_entity_poly.type
_entity_poly.pdbx_seq_one_letter_code
_entity_poly.pdbx_strand_id
1 'polypeptide(L)' 'MKIKEVKELETSELVEKLKNAEVALVKMKINHQVTPLENPSQIKVARRDIARMKTELRQRELNK' A
#
# COMPACT_ATOMS: atom_id res chain seq x y z
N MET A 1 -6.76 -0.81 -4.83
CA MET A 1 -7.60 0.30 -4.33
C MET A 1 -7.97 1.29 -5.44
N LYS A 2 -9.13 1.92 -5.35
CA LYS A 2 -9.46 3.12 -6.16
C LYS A 2 -9.05 4.37 -5.37
N ILE A 3 -8.62 5.42 -6.08
CA ILE A 3 -8.15 6.68 -5.46
C ILE A 3 -9.24 7.34 -4.59
N LYS A 4 -10.52 7.14 -4.92
CA LYS A 4 -11.66 7.67 -4.14
C LYS A 4 -11.70 7.13 -2.71
N GLU A 5 -11.48 5.83 -2.54
CA GLU A 5 -11.46 5.15 -1.23
C GLU A 5 -10.27 5.59 -0.38
N VAL A 6 -9.15 6.01 -1.01
CA VAL A 6 -7.96 6.49 -0.29
C VAL A 6 -8.16 7.93 0.20
N LYS A 7 -8.97 8.73 -0.51
CA LYS A 7 -9.29 10.11 -0.14
C LYS A 7 -10.31 10.23 0.99
N GLU A 8 -11.23 9.28 1.09
CA GLU A 8 -12.26 9.26 2.14
C GLU A 8 -11.72 8.82 3.52
N LEU A 9 -10.50 8.27 3.57
CA LEU A 9 -9.89 7.83 4.84
C LEU A 9 -9.28 8.98 5.62
N GLU A 10 -9.42 8.93 6.93
CA GLU A 10 -8.74 9.83 7.85
C GLU A 10 -7.22 9.65 7.78
N THR A 11 -6.48 10.73 8.09
CA THR A 11 -5.00 10.72 8.02
C THR A 11 -4.37 9.65 8.92
N SER A 12 -4.94 9.43 10.11
CA SER A 12 -4.51 8.38 11.05
C SER A 12 -4.70 6.97 10.49
N GLU A 13 -5.90 6.69 9.95
CA GLU A 13 -6.23 5.39 9.36
C GLU A 13 -5.39 5.09 8.12
N LEU A 14 -5.07 6.11 7.34
CA LEU A 14 -4.22 5.97 6.16
C LEU A 14 -2.79 5.55 6.53
N VAL A 15 -2.24 6.08 7.62
CA VAL A 15 -0.91 5.71 8.15
C VAL A 15 -0.90 4.28 8.67
N GLU A 16 -1.93 3.86 9.41
CA GLU A 16 -2.04 2.49 9.89
C GLU A 16 -2.17 1.48 8.74
N LYS A 17 -3.01 1.77 7.75
CA LYS A 17 -3.15 0.94 6.55
C LYS A 17 -1.86 0.87 5.74
N LEU A 18 -1.12 1.98 5.64
CA LEU A 18 0.19 2.01 4.99
C LEU A 18 1.14 1.01 5.67
N LYS A 19 1.24 1.08 7.00
CA LYS A 19 2.14 0.21 7.78
C LYS A 19 1.77 -1.26 7.63
N ASN A 20 0.49 -1.59 7.70
CA ASN A 20 0.00 -2.95 7.49
C ASN A 20 0.28 -3.45 6.06
N ALA A 21 0.09 -2.59 5.05
CA ALA A 21 0.38 -2.94 3.66
C ALA A 21 1.88 -3.14 3.39
N GLU A 22 2.76 -2.37 4.02
CA GLU A 22 4.21 -2.55 3.93
C GLU A 22 4.65 -3.89 4.55
N VAL A 23 4.13 -4.23 5.73
CA VAL A 23 4.39 -5.53 6.38
C VAL A 23 3.90 -6.69 5.51
N ALA A 24 2.70 -6.57 4.96
CA ALA A 24 2.14 -7.58 4.05
C ALA A 24 3.01 -7.76 2.79
N LEU A 25 3.54 -6.66 2.24
CA LEU A 25 4.41 -6.71 1.07
C LEU A 25 5.75 -7.38 1.37
N VAL A 26 6.35 -7.11 2.53
CA VAL A 26 7.58 -7.79 2.97
C VAL A 26 7.34 -9.29 3.13
N LYS A 27 6.25 -9.67 3.79
CA LYS A 27 5.86 -11.08 3.94
C LYS A 27 5.62 -11.76 2.59
N MET A 28 4.94 -11.09 1.65
CA MET A 28 4.74 -11.60 0.29
C MET A 28 6.05 -11.77 -0.49
N LYS A 29 7.02 -10.86 -0.34
CA LYS A 29 8.34 -11.01 -0.96
C LYS A 29 9.10 -12.21 -0.42
N ILE A 30 9.11 -12.37 0.90
CA ILE A 30 9.78 -13.51 1.55
C ILE A 30 9.10 -14.82 1.10
N ASN A 31 7.77 -14.87 1.12
CA ASN A 31 7.02 -16.04 0.66
C ASN A 31 7.31 -16.34 -0.82
N HIS A 32 7.40 -15.32 -1.69
CA HIS A 32 7.73 -15.50 -3.11
C HIS A 32 9.14 -16.05 -3.34
N GLN A 33 10.07 -15.69 -2.46
CA GLN A 33 11.46 -16.14 -2.52
C GLN A 33 11.62 -17.60 -2.05
N VAL A 34 10.80 -18.03 -1.08
CA VAL A 34 10.77 -19.40 -0.57
C VAL A 34 9.99 -20.34 -1.49
N THR A 35 8.84 -19.87 -2.00
CA THR A 35 7.96 -20.64 -2.88
C THR A 35 7.52 -19.74 -4.04
N PRO A 36 7.70 -20.15 -5.30
CA PRO A 36 7.23 -19.36 -6.44
C PRO A 36 5.72 -19.12 -6.30
N LEU A 37 5.33 -17.88 -5.99
CA LEU A 37 3.92 -17.51 -5.91
C LEU A 37 3.23 -17.79 -7.25
N GLU A 38 2.03 -18.38 -7.20
CA GLU A 38 1.16 -18.59 -8.36
C GLU A 38 0.80 -17.28 -9.08
N ASN A 39 0.79 -16.14 -8.38
CA ASN A 39 0.44 -14.84 -8.94
C ASN A 39 1.38 -13.70 -8.52
N PRO A 40 2.54 -13.54 -9.20
CA PRO A 40 3.48 -12.44 -8.98
C PRO A 40 2.86 -11.04 -9.18
N SER A 41 1.78 -10.98 -9.97
CA SER A 41 1.00 -9.75 -10.23
C SER A 41 0.43 -9.12 -8.95
N GLN A 42 0.18 -9.90 -7.89
CA GLN A 42 -0.32 -9.35 -6.62
C GLN A 42 0.69 -8.41 -5.96
N ILE A 43 2.00 -8.71 -6.07
CA ILE A 43 3.07 -7.84 -5.56
C ILE A 43 3.03 -6.48 -6.27
N LYS A 44 2.79 -6.49 -7.59
CA LYS A 44 2.68 -5.25 -8.40
C LYS A 44 1.47 -4.40 -7.97
N VAL A 45 0.33 -5.04 -7.68
CA VAL A 45 -0.87 -4.36 -7.18
C VAL A 45 -0.63 -3.78 -5.79
N ALA A 46 -0.06 -4.55 -4.87
CA ALA A 46 0.27 -4.08 -3.52
C ALA A 46 1.22 -2.87 -3.53
N ARG A 47 2.27 -2.88 -4.37
CA ARG A 47 3.15 -1.71 -4.54
C ARG A 47 2.40 -0.47 -5.03
N ARG A 48 1.48 -0.64 -5.98
CA ARG A 48 0.71 0.46 -6.56
C ARG A 48 -0.25 1.07 -5.53
N ASP A 49 -0.84 0.24 -4.69
CA ASP A 49 -1.73 0.72 -3.62
C ASP A 49 -0.93 1.45 -2.52
N ILE A 50 0.25 0.96 -2.13
CA ILE A 50 1.16 1.68 -1.22
C ILE A 50 1.55 3.04 -1.79
N ALA A 51 1.92 3.10 -3.08
CA ALA A 51 2.29 4.35 -3.72
C ALA A 51 1.16 5.38 -3.68
N ARG A 52 -0.09 4.96 -3.95
CA ARG A 52 -1.27 5.83 -3.88
C ARG A 52 -1.50 6.38 -2.47
N MET A 53 -1.36 5.54 -1.44
CA MET A 53 -1.48 5.98 -0.05
C MET A 53 -0.40 7.01 0.32
N LYS A 54 0.85 6.80 -0.10
CA LYS A 54 1.95 7.77 0.12
C LYS A 54 1.72 9.09 -0.61
N THR A 55 1.23 9.05 -1.85
CA THR A 55 0.92 10.27 -2.63
C THR A 55 -0.15 11.10 -1.94
N GLU A 56 -1.22 10.47 -1.44
CA GLU A 56 -2.29 11.18 -0.73
C GLU A 56 -1.79 11.80 0.59
N LEU A 57 -1.00 11.06 1.39
CA LEU A 57 -0.37 11.63 2.60
C LEU A 57 0.48 12.86 2.25
N ARG A 58 1.30 12.77 1.21
CA ARG A 58 2.13 13.90 0.76
C ARG A 58 1.31 15.07 0.25
N GLN A 59 0.20 14.80 -0.45
CA GLN A 59 -0.71 15.85 -0.93
C GLN A 59 -1.40 16.57 0.23
N ARG A 60 -1.76 15.85 1.29
CA ARG A 60 -2.33 16.44 2.52
C ARG A 60 -1.30 17.28 3.30
N GLU A 61 -0.04 16.85 3.34
CA GLU A 61 1.06 17.64 3.92
C GLU A 61 1.32 18.95 3.16
N LEU A 62 1.25 18.93 1.83
CA LEU A 62 1.52 20.08 0.97
C LEU A 62 0.37 21.11 0.93
N ASN A 63 -0.86 20.68 1.19
CA ASN A 63 -2.04 21.54 1.26
C ASN A 63 -2.29 22.14 2.66
N LYS A 64 -1.33 21.95 3.57
CA LYS A 64 -1.32 22.50 4.93
C LYS A 64 -0.37 23.69 4.98
#